data_AF-A0A969L6C3-F1
#
_entry.id   AF-A0A969L6C3-F1
#
_cell.length_a   1.000
_cell.length_b   1.000
_cell.length_c   1.000
_cell.angle_alpha   90.00
_cell.angle_beta   90.00
_cell.angle_gamma   90.00
#
_symmetry.space_group_name_H-M   'P 1'
#
loop_
_entity.id
_entity.type
_entity.pdbx_description
1 polymer ?
#
loop_
_entity_poly.entity_id
_entity_poly.type
_entity_poly.pdbx_seq_one_letter_code
_entity_poly.pdbx_strand_id
1 'polypeptide(L)'
;DQVEWDYQTFSAPDSPEVEVGIFAITKEKIADRLSLYSELGLQPEIVTLSSLAVYNAALFDLGGDSSEAPGQPLPMVSIWD
;
A
#
# COMPACT_ATOMS: atom_id res chain seq x y z
N ASP A 1 6.02 -12.72 14.97
CA ASP A 1 4.59 -12.55 15.36
C ASP A 1 4.15 -11.15 15.72
N GLN A 2 5.02 -10.24 16.20
CA GLN A 2 4.64 -8.88 16.64
C GLN A 2 4.56 -7.84 15.51
N VAL A 3 4.92 -8.24 14.29
CA VAL A 3 5.07 -7.37 13.12
C VAL A 3 4.23 -7.96 12.00
N GLU A 4 3.46 -7.10 11.34
CA GLU A 4 2.92 -7.37 10.01
C GLU A 4 3.94 -6.91 8.98
N TRP A 5 4.22 -7.75 8.01
CA TRP A 5 5.19 -7.47 6.96
C TRP A 5 4.64 -7.90 5.61
N ASP A 6 5.04 -7.16 4.59
CA ASP A 6 4.73 -7.43 3.19
C ASP A 6 5.95 -7.07 2.33
N TYR A 7 5.95 -7.49 1.07
CA TYR A 7 7.04 -7.21 0.15
C TYR A 7 6.52 -6.91 -1.26
N GLN A 8 7.29 -6.09 -1.98
CA GLN A 8 7.03 -5.77 -3.37
C GLN A 8 8.29 -6.03 -4.19
N THR A 9 8.14 -6.73 -5.32
CA THR A 9 9.22 -6.93 -6.28
C THR A 9 9.19 -5.88 -7.37
N PHE A 10 10.36 -5.39 -7.78
CA PHE A 10 10.56 -4.48 -8.89
C PHE A 10 11.54 -5.13 -9.87
N SER A 11 11.17 -5.16 -11.14
CA SER A 11 11.95 -5.77 -12.21
C SER A 11 12.08 -4.76 -13.34
N ALA A 12 13.29 -4.56 -13.86
CA ALA A 12 13.52 -3.72 -15.03
C ALA A 12 13.71 -4.61 -16.28
N PRO A 13 13.16 -4.26 -17.46
CA PRO A 13 13.27 -5.07 -18.67
C PRO A 13 14.73 -5.37 -19.08
N ASP A 14 15.62 -4.44 -18.80
CA ASP A 14 17.03 -4.49 -19.17
C ASP A 14 17.96 -4.95 -18.04
N SER A 15 17.41 -5.41 -16.91
CA SER A 15 18.17 -5.90 -15.75
C SER A 15 17.73 -7.31 -15.35
N PRO A 16 18.66 -8.25 -15.16
CA PRO A 16 18.34 -9.57 -14.60
C PRO A 16 18.09 -9.54 -13.08
N GLU A 17 18.32 -8.40 -12.42
CA GLU A 17 18.16 -8.25 -10.98
C GLU A 17 16.70 -7.96 -10.61
N VAL A 18 16.24 -8.62 -9.54
CA VAL A 18 14.93 -8.37 -8.94
C VAL A 18 15.18 -7.62 -7.64
N GLU A 19 14.73 -6.37 -7.59
CA GLU A 19 14.74 -5.58 -6.38
C GLU A 19 13.54 -5.92 -5.52
N VAL A 20 13.71 -5.98 -4.20
CA VAL A 20 12.63 -6.28 -3.26
C VAL A 20 12.53 -5.16 -2.24
N GLY A 21 11.42 -4.43 -2.29
CA GLY A 21 11.01 -3.51 -1.23
C GLY A 21 10.31 -4.29 -0.13
N ILE A 22 10.88 -4.29 1.08
CA ILE A 22 10.28 -4.94 2.25
C ILE A 22 9.63 -3.87 3.12
N PHE A 23 8.42 -4.14 3.56
CA PHE A 23 7.65 -3.28 4.44
C PHE A 23 7.29 -4.03 5.71
N ALA A 24 7.41 -3.37 6.85
CA ALA A 24 7.14 -3.95 8.14
C ALA A 24 6.58 -2.90 9.09
N ILE A 25 5.53 -3.24 9.83
CA ILE A 25 4.93 -2.40 10.85
C ILE A 25 4.53 -3.26 12.05
N THR A 26 4.72 -2.74 13.25
CA THR A 26 4.28 -3.40 14.47
C THR A 26 2.75 -3.52 14.50
N LYS A 27 2.23 -4.67 14.91
CA LYS A 27 0.79 -4.90 15.06
C LYS A 27 0.11 -3.89 15.98
N GLU A 28 0.78 -3.47 17.04
CA GLU A 28 0.30 -2.45 17.98
C GLU A 28 -0.06 -1.14 17.26
N LYS A 29 0.86 -0.62 16.43
CA LYS A 29 0.61 0.59 15.63
C LYS A 29 -0.58 0.45 14.66
N ILE A 30 -0.79 -0.73 14.07
CA ILE A 30 -1.97 -0.97 13.23
C ILE A 30 -3.24 -0.94 14.11
N ALA A 31 -3.23 -1.66 15.23
CA ALA A 31 -4.36 -1.75 16.14
C ALA A 31 -4.79 -0.37 16.69
N ASP A 32 -3.83 0.46 17.09
CA ASP A 32 -4.06 1.83 17.55
C ASP A 32 -4.73 2.70 16.49
N ARG A 33 -4.42 2.46 15.21
CA ARG A 33 -5.04 3.21 14.11
C ARG A 33 -6.43 2.69 13.79
N LEU A 34 -6.62 1.36 13.78
CA LEU A 34 -7.91 0.73 13.50
C LEU A 34 -8.94 0.98 14.59
N SER A 35 -8.53 1.12 15.86
CA SER A 35 -9.44 1.43 16.97
C SER A 35 -10.15 2.76 16.76
N LEU A 36 -9.45 3.80 16.29
CA LEU A 36 -10.03 5.11 15.98
C LEU A 36 -11.13 5.03 14.92
N TYR A 37 -10.95 4.21 13.89
CA TYR A 37 -11.98 3.99 12.86
C TYR A 37 -13.15 3.16 13.40
N SER A 38 -12.85 2.15 14.23
CA SER A 38 -13.86 1.33 14.88
C SER A 38 -14.77 2.13 15.81
N GLU A 39 -14.25 3.16 16.49
CA GLU A 39 -15.05 4.08 17.32
C GLU A 39 -16.10 4.85 16.49
N LEU A 40 -15.83 5.04 15.19
CA LEU A 40 -16.74 5.66 14.23
C LEU A 40 -17.61 4.63 13.49
N GLY A 41 -17.55 3.35 13.86
CA GLY A 41 -18.28 2.26 13.19
C GLY A 41 -17.71 1.87 11.82
N LEU A 42 -16.48 2.30 11.51
CA LEU A 42 -15.79 1.99 10.26
C LEU A 42 -14.87 0.78 10.42
N GLN A 43 -14.79 -0.05 9.39
CA GLN A 43 -13.91 -1.22 9.34
C GLN A 43 -13.05 -1.14 8.06
N PRO A 44 -11.82 -0.60 8.15
CA PRO A 44 -10.92 -0.56 7.01
C PRO A 44 -10.57 -1.97 6.52
N GLU A 45 -10.75 -2.22 5.21
CA GLU A 45 -10.39 -3.50 4.58
C GLU A 45 -8.93 -3.56 4.14
N ILE A 46 -8.34 -2.40 3.81
CA ILE A 46 -6.99 -2.28 3.29
C ILE A 46 -6.24 -1.20 4.07
N VAL A 47 -5.01 -1.50 4.46
CA VAL A 47 -4.05 -0.54 5.01
C VAL A 47 -2.83 -0.52 4.11
N THR A 48 -2.37 0.67 3.72
CA THR A 48 -1.18 0.85 2.89
C THR A 48 -0.29 1.96 3.43
N LEU A 49 0.95 2.00 2.96
CA LEU A 49 1.90 3.05 3.32
C LEU A 49 1.60 4.34 2.58
N SER A 50 1.76 5.48 3.25
CA SER A 50 1.51 6.80 2.65
C SER A 50 2.36 7.04 1.39
N SER A 51 3.62 6.59 1.38
CA SER A 51 4.49 6.71 0.21
C SER A 51 3.97 5.90 -0.98
N LEU A 52 3.47 4.69 -0.75
CA LEU A 52 2.90 3.84 -1.80
C LEU A 52 1.57 4.40 -2.31
N ALA A 53 0.73 4.92 -1.42
CA ALA A 53 -0.51 5.61 -1.81
C ALA A 53 -0.23 6.83 -2.71
N VAL A 54 0.73 7.68 -2.33
CA VAL A 54 1.11 8.86 -3.12
C VAL A 54 1.74 8.45 -4.46
N TYR A 55 2.62 7.45 -4.47
CA TYR A 55 3.20 6.91 -5.70
C TYR A 55 2.11 6.41 -6.65
N ASN A 56 1.19 5.57 -6.15
CA ASN A 56 0.10 5.01 -6.95
C ASN A 56 -0.83 6.12 -7.49
N ALA A 57 -1.15 7.12 -6.68
CA ALA A 57 -1.96 8.26 -7.11
C ALA A 57 -1.27 9.08 -8.21
N ALA A 58 0.03 9.36 -8.06
CA ALA A 58 0.81 10.07 -9.07
C ALA A 58 0.94 9.28 -10.38
N LEU A 59 1.19 7.97 -10.28
CA LEU A 59 1.28 7.09 -11.45
C LEU A 59 -0.03 7.07 -12.23
N PHE A 60 -1.17 6.97 -11.53
CA PHE A 60 -2.49 7.03 -12.13
C PHE A 60 -2.74 8.35 -12.85
N ASP A 61 -2.45 9.48 -12.20
CA ASP A 61 -2.67 10.83 -12.77
C ASP A 61 -1.82 11.10 -14.02
N LEU A 62 -0.60 10.55 -14.06
CA LEU A 62 0.30 10.66 -15.22
C LEU A 62 -0.09 9.75 -16.39
N GLY A 63 -1.20 9.01 -16.29
CA GLY A 63 -1.66 8.07 -17.32
C GLY A 63 -0.79 6.81 -17.40
N GLY A 64 -0.12 6.46 -16.29
CA GLY A 64 0.63 5.21 -16.18
C GLY A 64 -0.27 4.02 -16.47
N ASP A 65 0.25 3.02 -17.18
CA ASP A 65 -0.53 1.84 -17.44
C ASP A 65 -0.76 1.12 -16.13
N SER A 66 -2.01 0.76 -15.91
CA SER A 66 -2.47 0.07 -14.73
C SER A 66 -1.82 -1.33 -14.64
N SER A 67 -1.29 -1.85 -15.75
CA SER A 67 -0.45 -3.04 -15.83
C SER A 67 0.96 -2.86 -15.21
N GLU A 68 1.44 -1.62 -15.09
CA GLU A 68 2.69 -1.24 -14.42
C GLU A 68 2.48 -0.87 -12.95
N ALA A 69 1.23 -0.64 -12.53
CA ALA A 69 0.88 -0.52 -11.12
C ALA A 69 1.08 -1.89 -10.47
N PRO A 70 2.05 -2.05 -9.55
CA PRO A 70 2.40 -3.38 -9.06
C PRO A 70 1.22 -3.98 -8.27
N GLY A 71 0.68 -5.12 -8.74
CA GLY A 71 -0.21 -6.01 -7.97
C GLY A 71 -1.71 -5.65 -7.85
N GLN A 72 -2.34 -5.08 -8.88
CA GLN A 72 -3.75 -4.65 -8.91
C GLN A 72 -4.83 -5.50 -8.17
N PRO A 73 -5.91 -4.89 -7.62
CA PRO A 73 -6.76 -3.92 -8.33
C PRO A 73 -6.75 -2.50 -7.75
N LEU A 74 -6.89 -1.50 -8.64
CA LEU A 74 -7.30 -0.15 -8.25
C LEU A 74 -8.83 -0.10 -8.07
N PRO A 75 -9.30 0.12 -6.83
CA PRO A 75 -10.33 1.12 -6.61
C PRO A 75 -9.82 2.13 -5.56
N MET A 76 -9.63 3.36 -6.00
CA MET A 76 -9.35 4.50 -5.15
C MET A 76 -10.52 4.75 -4.19
N VAL A 77 -10.30 4.54 -2.89
CA VAL A 77 -10.98 5.31 -1.83
C VAL A 77 -9.94 5.61 -0.75
N SER A 78 -9.26 6.76 -0.88
CA SER A 78 -8.67 7.38 0.29
C SER A 78 -9.80 8.13 1.00
N ILE A 79 -10.20 7.64 2.18
CA ILE A 79 -11.06 8.41 3.08
C ILE A 79 -10.16 9.47 3.74
N TRP A 80 -9.92 10.55 2.99
CA TRP A 80 -9.54 11.83 3.56
C TRP A 80 -10.80 12.70 3.56
N ASP A 81 -11.63 12.48 4.57
CA ASP A 81 -12.33 13.50 5.36
C ASP A 81 -12.46 12.95 6.79
#